data_AF-A0AAW2K4X5-F1
#
_entry.id   AF-A0AAW2K4X5-F1
#
_cell.length_a   1.000
_cell.length_b   1.000
_cell.length_c   1.000
_cell.angle_alpha   90.00
_cell.angle_beta   90.00
_cell.angle_gamma   90.00
#
_symmetry.space_group_name_H-M   'P 1'
#
loop_
_entity.id
_entity.type
_entity.pdbx_description
1 polymer ?
#
loop_
_entity_poly.entity_id
_entity_poly.type
_entity_poly.pdbx_seq_one_letter_code
_entity_poly.pdbx_strand_id
1 'polypeptide(L)'
;MMRKAPSLVDLCVQLAIDNVRYLGDVGETDFHLLDRFLSHCTLDQLTHIENSTEGRDLSPVTDKLWKKFYKLQFGADSTNTVVERMKLRKVTFKWRQLYEAKVKEREEATQKSLDRIKQRYQEEDASK
;
A
#
# COMPACT_ATOMS: atom_id res chain seq x y z
N MET A 1 -7.18 4.02 -37.73
CA MET A 1 -5.92 3.57 -37.09
C MET A 1 -5.88 2.05 -37.11
N MET A 2 -4.90 1.43 -37.79
CA MET A 2 -4.71 -0.02 -37.70
C MET A 2 -4.23 -0.37 -36.29
N ARG A 3 -5.00 -1.18 -35.55
CA ARG A 3 -4.53 -1.74 -34.28
C ARG A 3 -3.42 -2.73 -34.59
N LYS A 4 -2.19 -2.42 -34.20
CA LYS A 4 -1.06 -3.36 -34.26
C LYS A 4 -1.42 -4.57 -33.40
N ALA A 5 -1.19 -5.78 -33.91
CA ALA A 5 -1.41 -6.98 -33.12
C ALA A 5 -0.54 -6.92 -31.84
N PRO A 6 -1.12 -7.23 -30.66
CA PRO A 6 -0.36 -7.22 -29.41
C PRO A 6 0.75 -8.25 -29.47
N SER A 7 1.90 -7.93 -28.86
CA SER A 7 2.97 -8.91 -28.69
C SER A 7 2.57 -9.97 -27.66
N LEU A 8 3.29 -11.10 -27.63
CA LEU A 8 3.11 -12.11 -26.58
C LEU A 8 3.27 -11.49 -25.17
N VAL A 9 4.24 -10.59 -25.01
CA VAL A 9 4.46 -9.88 -23.74
C VAL A 9 3.25 -9.05 -23.35
N ASP A 10 2.63 -8.35 -24.30
CA ASP A 10 1.43 -7.53 -24.03
C ASP A 10 0.25 -8.40 -23.61
N LEU A 11 0.07 -9.56 -24.24
CA LEU A 11 -0.96 -10.53 -23.88
C LEU A 11 -0.74 -11.09 -22.47
N CYS A 12 0.51 -11.45 -22.12
CA CYS A 12 0.84 -11.94 -20.79
C CYS A 12 0.65 -10.88 -19.70
N VAL A 13 1.05 -9.62 -19.98
CA VAL A 13 0.83 -8.51 -19.05
C VAL A 13 -0.66 -8.26 -18.84
N GLN A 14 -1.46 -8.28 -19.91
CA GLN A 14 -2.91 -8.12 -19.78
C GLN A 14 -3.53 -9.24 -18.95
N LEU A 15 -3.12 -10.49 -19.20
CA LEU A 15 -3.60 -11.64 -18.43
C LEU A 15 -3.22 -11.54 -16.95
N ALA A 16 -2.02 -11.04 -16.64
CA ALA A 16 -1.57 -10.80 -15.27
C ALA A 16 -2.40 -9.70 -14.59
N ILE A 17 -2.73 -8.61 -15.30
CA ILE A 17 -3.61 -7.54 -14.79
C ILE A 17 -5.00 -8.11 -14.49
N ASP A 18 -5.59 -8.87 -15.42
CA ASP A 18 -6.95 -9.42 -15.28
C ASP A 18 -7.04 -10.43 -14.12
N ASN A 19 -5.93 -11.09 -13.79
CA ASN A 19 -5.85 -12.13 -12.77
C ASN A 19 -5.01 -11.73 -11.56
N VAL A 20 -4.77 -10.44 -11.35
CA VAL A 20 -3.88 -9.91 -10.31
C VAL A 20 -4.26 -10.37 -8.89
N ARG A 21 -5.56 -10.62 -8.65
CA ARG A 21 -6.08 -11.16 -7.38
C ARG A 21 -5.59 -12.57 -7.04
N TYR A 22 -5.06 -13.30 -8.02
CA TYR A 22 -4.51 -14.65 -7.85
C TYR A 22 -2.98 -14.65 -7.86
N LEU A 23 -2.35 -13.47 -8.05
CA LEU A 23 -0.90 -13.34 -7.99
C LEU A 23 -0.48 -13.23 -6.52
N GLY A 24 0.37 -14.17 -6.09
CA GLY A 24 1.04 -14.15 -4.79
C GLY A 24 2.52 -13.86 -5.00
N ASP A 25 3.35 -14.91 -4.96
CA ASP A 25 4.78 -14.82 -5.24
C ASP A 25 5.04 -14.53 -6.72
N VAL A 26 5.85 -13.51 -7.00
CA VAL A 26 6.26 -13.12 -8.36
C VAL A 26 7.65 -13.62 -8.77
N GLY A 27 8.33 -14.36 -7.88
CA GLY A 27 9.61 -15.01 -8.12
C GLY A 27 10.67 -14.08 -8.73
N GLU A 28 11.36 -14.55 -9.76
CA GLU A 28 12.44 -13.84 -10.47
C GLU A 28 11.97 -12.96 -11.64
N THR A 29 10.67 -12.64 -11.71
CA THR A 29 10.13 -11.84 -12.82
C THR A 29 10.82 -10.48 -12.93
N ASP A 30 11.24 -10.10 -14.14
CA ASP A 30 11.94 -8.83 -14.38
C ASP A 30 11.16 -7.62 -13.85
N PHE A 31 11.85 -6.67 -13.21
CA PHE A 31 11.23 -5.47 -12.64
C PHE A 31 10.47 -4.64 -13.67
N HIS A 32 10.91 -4.60 -14.93
CA HIS A 32 10.19 -3.91 -16.00
C HIS A 32 8.82 -4.55 -16.28
N LEU A 33 8.71 -5.88 -16.20
CA LEU A 33 7.44 -6.58 -16.36
C LEU A 33 6.54 -6.40 -15.14
N LEU A 34 7.12 -6.51 -13.94
CA LEU A 34 6.43 -6.23 -12.68
C LEU A 34 5.81 -4.83 -12.69
N ASP A 35 6.57 -3.82 -13.12
CA ASP A 35 6.09 -2.44 -13.13
C ASP A 35 4.84 -2.25 -14.01
N ARG A 36 4.74 -2.99 -15.11
CA ARG A 36 3.62 -2.90 -16.04
C ARG A 36 2.31 -3.34 -15.41
N PHE A 37 2.28 -4.50 -14.74
CA PHE A 37 1.02 -4.99 -14.14
C PHE A 37 0.81 -4.52 -12.70
N LEU A 38 1.87 -4.37 -11.90
CA LEU A 38 1.75 -3.92 -10.50
C LEU A 38 1.17 -2.51 -10.39
N SER A 39 1.37 -1.67 -11.41
CA SER A 39 0.77 -0.33 -11.48
C SER A 39 -0.77 -0.32 -11.45
N HIS A 40 -1.39 -1.45 -11.78
CA HIS A 40 -2.83 -1.67 -11.79
C HIS A 40 -3.34 -2.36 -10.51
N CYS A 41 -2.45 -2.79 -9.60
CA CYS A 41 -2.85 -3.40 -8.34
C CYS A 41 -3.62 -2.42 -7.46
N THR A 42 -4.56 -2.97 -6.69
CA THR A 42 -5.08 -2.32 -5.48
C THR A 42 -4.08 -2.43 -4.33
N LEU A 43 -4.30 -1.68 -3.26
CA LEU A 43 -3.46 -1.73 -2.07
C LEU A 43 -3.39 -3.14 -1.48
N ASP A 44 -4.54 -3.81 -1.34
CA ASP A 44 -4.59 -5.15 -0.72
C ASP A 44 -3.85 -6.18 -1.56
N GLN A 45 -3.97 -6.10 -2.89
CA GLN A 45 -3.24 -6.95 -3.82
C GLN A 45 -1.73 -6.71 -3.76
N LEU A 46 -1.30 -5.44 -3.74
CA LEU A 46 0.12 -5.10 -3.61
C LEU A 46 0.67 -5.61 -2.27
N THR A 47 -0.09 -5.47 -1.20
CA THR A 47 0.27 -5.97 0.14
C THR A 47 0.39 -7.48 0.15
N HIS A 48 -0.54 -8.19 -0.50
CA HIS A 48 -0.50 -9.64 -0.62
C HIS A 48 0.74 -10.11 -1.39
N ILE A 49 1.01 -9.53 -2.57
CA ILE A 49 2.17 -9.88 -3.40
C ILE A 49 3.48 -9.67 -2.64
N GLU A 50 3.65 -8.52 -1.97
CA GLU A 50 4.87 -8.28 -1.21
C GLU A 50 5.02 -9.15 0.03
N ASN A 51 3.93 -9.63 0.62
CA ASN A 51 3.97 -10.55 1.76
C ASN A 51 4.22 -12.00 1.33
N SER A 52 3.76 -12.37 0.13
CA SER A 52 3.89 -13.72 -0.42
C SER A 52 5.20 -13.94 -1.17
N THR A 53 5.85 -12.87 -1.64
CA THR A 53 7.16 -12.96 -2.30
C THR A 53 8.27 -13.05 -1.25
N GLU A 54 8.83 -14.23 -1.05
CA GLU A 54 9.93 -14.45 -0.11
C GLU A 54 11.30 -14.24 -0.77
N GLY A 55 12.26 -13.67 -0.03
CA GLY A 55 13.66 -13.58 -0.48
C GLY A 55 14.00 -12.50 -1.52
N ARG A 56 13.01 -11.73 -2.00
CA ARG A 56 13.23 -10.66 -2.99
C ARG A 56 12.65 -9.31 -2.57
N ASP A 57 13.46 -8.26 -2.66
CA ASP A 57 13.00 -6.88 -2.39
C ASP A 57 12.30 -6.29 -3.62
N LEU A 58 10.97 -6.13 -3.54
CA LEU A 58 10.15 -5.51 -4.59
C LEU A 58 10.11 -3.97 -4.52
N SER A 59 10.73 -3.37 -3.50
CA SER A 59 10.76 -1.91 -3.30
C SER A 59 11.13 -1.08 -4.54
N PRO A 60 12.04 -1.51 -5.44
CA PRO A 60 12.37 -0.73 -6.65
C PRO A 60 11.17 -0.38 -7.54
N VAL A 61 10.14 -1.23 -7.55
CA VAL A 61 8.93 -1.02 -8.36
C VAL A 61 7.71 -0.65 -7.51
N THR A 62 7.66 -1.09 -6.25
CA THR A 62 6.47 -0.91 -5.41
C THR A 62 6.50 0.35 -4.54
N ASP A 63 7.67 0.92 -4.22
CA ASP A 63 7.77 2.05 -3.29
C ASP A 63 7.02 3.30 -3.82
N LYS A 64 7.03 3.51 -5.14
CA LYS A 64 6.22 4.55 -5.81
C LYS A 64 4.71 4.31 -5.70
N LEU A 65 4.30 3.04 -5.70
CA LEU A 65 2.89 2.65 -5.54
C LEU A 65 2.44 2.87 -4.10
N TRP A 66 3.27 2.48 -3.13
CA TRP A 66 3.04 2.78 -1.71
C TRP A 66 2.90 4.26 -1.43
N LYS A 67 3.75 5.11 -2.04
CA LYS A 67 3.60 6.57 -1.94
C LYS A 67 2.26 7.06 -2.51
N LYS A 68 1.81 6.49 -3.63
CA LYS A 68 0.51 6.81 -4.24
C LYS A 68 -0.64 6.41 -3.31
N PHE A 69 -0.60 5.22 -2.73
CA PHE A 69 -1.62 4.75 -1.77
C PHE A 69 -1.64 5.59 -0.50
N TYR A 70 -0.47 5.93 0.03
CA TYR A 70 -0.35 6.84 1.18
C TYR A 70 -1.03 8.18 0.89
N LYS A 71 -0.76 8.78 -0.28
CA LYS A 71 -1.40 10.03 -0.70
C LYS A 71 -2.91 9.88 -0.87
N LEU A 72 -3.36 8.76 -1.46
CA LEU A 72 -4.79 8.51 -1.68
C LEU A 72 -5.56 8.38 -0.35
N GLN A 73 -4.97 7.72 0.64
CA GLN A 73 -5.63 7.43 1.91
C GLN A 73 -5.51 8.55 2.94
N PHE A 74 -4.37 9.22 2.99
CA PHE A 74 -4.05 10.21 4.03
C PHE A 74 -3.96 11.65 3.52
N GLY A 75 -4.11 11.85 2.21
CA GLY A 75 -4.07 13.16 1.59
C GLY A 75 -2.67 13.66 1.21
N ALA A 76 -2.65 14.70 0.38
CA ALA A 76 -1.42 15.31 -0.12
C ALA A 76 -0.61 16.01 0.98
N ASP A 77 -1.28 16.71 1.90
CA ASP A 77 -0.61 17.50 2.94
C ASP A 77 0.19 16.62 3.90
N SER A 78 -0.40 15.50 4.31
CA SER A 78 0.30 14.51 5.11
C SER A 78 1.51 13.92 4.37
N THR A 79 1.36 13.65 3.08
CA THR A 79 2.45 13.09 2.26
C THR A 79 3.61 14.08 2.18
N ASN A 80 3.30 15.36 1.93
CA ASN A 80 4.28 16.43 1.86
C ASN A 80 5.01 16.61 3.20
N THR A 81 4.28 16.56 4.32
CA THR A 81 4.85 16.66 5.67
C THR A 81 5.87 15.54 5.92
N VAL A 82 5.58 14.31 5.50
CA VAL A 82 6.50 13.17 5.63
C VAL A 82 7.74 13.37 4.76
N VAL A 83 7.57 13.81 3.50
CA VAL A 83 8.69 14.11 2.59
C VAL A 83 9.59 15.21 3.15
N GLU A 84 9.02 16.28 3.71
CA GLU A 84 9.78 17.36 4.33
C GLU A 84 10.54 16.89 5.56
N ARG A 85 9.90 16.12 6.44
CA ARG A 85 10.57 15.53 7.62
C ARG A 85 11.73 14.62 7.22
N MET A 86 11.57 13.81 6.18
CA MET A 86 12.63 12.98 5.62
C MET A 86 13.82 13.82 5.13
N LYS A 87 13.54 14.88 4.37
CA LYS A 87 14.57 15.81 3.88
C LYS A 87 15.31 16.50 5.03
N LEU A 88 14.58 17.02 6.02
CA LEU A 88 15.16 17.71 7.18
C LEU A 88 16.07 16.80 7.99
N ARG A 89 15.65 15.55 8.21
CA ARG A 89 16.42 14.56 8.97
C ARG A 89 17.47 13.82 8.14
N LYS A 90 17.52 14.06 6.81
CA LYS A 90 18.37 13.34 5.85
C LYS A 90 18.22 11.82 5.93
N VAL A 91 17.00 11.35 6.14
CA VAL A 91 16.67 9.92 6.22
C VAL A 91 15.69 9.53 5.13
N THR A 92 15.85 8.33 4.60
CA THR A 92 14.92 7.71 3.65
C THR A 92 14.32 6.47 4.28
N PHE A 93 12.99 6.40 4.33
CA PHE A 93 12.24 5.21 4.75
C PHE A 93 11.40 4.71 3.58
N LYS A 94 11.14 3.40 3.56
CA LYS A 94 10.23 2.79 2.59
C LYS A 94 8.81 3.29 2.84
N TRP A 95 8.09 3.65 1.79
CA TRP A 95 6.72 4.17 1.91
C TRP A 95 5.76 3.16 2.51
N ARG A 96 6.01 1.87 2.30
CA ARG A 96 5.29 0.79 2.97
C ARG A 96 5.34 0.90 4.50
N GLN A 97 6.54 1.08 5.06
CA GLN A 97 6.71 1.18 6.51
C GLN A 97 6.01 2.41 7.08
N LEU A 98 6.07 3.55 6.36
CA LEU A 98 5.35 4.76 6.73
C LEU A 98 3.83 4.57 6.70
N TYR A 99 3.36 3.84 5.69
CA TYR A 99 1.95 3.51 5.54
C TYR A 99 1.47 2.64 6.71
N GLU A 100 2.14 1.52 6.97
CA GLU A 100 1.82 0.61 8.08
C GLU A 100 1.85 1.31 9.44
N ALA A 101 2.89 2.11 9.70
CA ALA A 101 3.01 2.86 10.96
C ALA A 101 1.84 3.84 11.16
N LYS A 102 1.40 4.52 10.09
CA LYS A 102 0.30 5.46 10.17
C LYS A 102 -1.07 4.79 10.29
N VAL A 103 -1.26 3.63 9.64
CA VAL A 103 -2.48 2.81 9.86
C VAL A 103 -2.58 2.41 11.33
N LYS A 104 -1.48 1.90 11.90
CA LYS A 104 -1.43 1.51 13.32
C LYS A 104 -1.73 2.69 14.26
N GLU A 105 -1.14 3.86 14.02
CA GLU A 105 -1.42 5.07 14.80
C GLU A 105 -2.92 5.44 14.77
N ARG A 106 -3.56 5.32 13.60
CA ARG A 106 -5.00 5.59 13.45
C ARG A 106 -5.87 4.57 14.17
N GLU A 107 -5.52 3.29 14.10
CA GLU A 107 -6.21 2.21 14.81
C GLU A 107 -6.13 2.40 16.33
N GLU A 108 -4.95 2.69 16.86
CA GLU A 108 -4.75 2.98 18.28
C GLU A 108 -5.53 4.20 18.76
N ALA A 109 -5.57 5.28 17.98
CA ALA A 109 -6.36 6.47 18.29
C ALA A 109 -7.87 6.17 18.29
N THR A 110 -8.32 5.34 17.34
CA THR A 110 -9.73 4.92 17.25
C THR A 110 -10.10 4.05 18.45
N GLN A 111 -9.27 3.08 18.81
CA GLN A 111 -9.49 2.22 19.97
C GLN A 111 -9.59 3.01 21.27
N LYS A 112 -8.66 3.95 21.51
CA LYS A 112 -8.72 4.83 22.69
C LYS A 112 -10.00 5.65 22.76
N SER A 113 -10.51 6.12 21.61
CA SER A 113 -11.79 6.83 21.56
C SER A 113 -12.96 5.92 21.89
N LEU A 114 -12.98 4.69 21.37
CA LEU A 114 -14.01 3.70 21.67
C LEU A 114 -14.01 3.31 23.16
N ASP A 115 -12.83 3.10 23.74
CA ASP A 115 -12.69 2.77 25.17
C ASP A 115 -13.22 3.90 26.05
N ARG A 116 -12.92 5.16 25.71
CA ARG A 116 -13.44 6.35 26.42
C ARG A 116 -14.96 6.48 26.31
N ILE A 117 -15.55 6.08 25.18
CA ILE A 117 -17.01 6.05 25.01
C ILE A 117 -17.62 4.94 25.87
N LYS A 118 -17.03 3.75 25.85
CA LYS A 118 -17.47 2.60 26.65
C LYS A 118 -17.43 2.89 28.15
N GLN A 119 -16.36 3.52 28.64
CA GLN A 119 -16.25 3.94 30.04
C GLN A 119 -17.39 4.88 30.45
N ARG A 120 -17.70 5.88 29.61
CA ARG A 120 -18.81 6.81 29.89
C ARG A 120 -20.17 6.13 29.97
N TYR A 121 -20.45 5.17 29.09
CA TYR A 121 -21.70 4.39 29.17
C TYR A 121 -21.78 3.54 30.44
N GLN A 122 -20.66 2.94 30.87
CA GLN A 122 -20.61 2.17 32.11
C GLN A 122 -20.82 3.05 33.35
N GLU A 123 -20.25 4.25 33.36
CA GLU A 123 -20.46 5.26 34.43
C GLU A 123 -21.93 5.72 34.50
N GLU A 124 -22.57 5.95 33.34
CA GLU A 124 -23.96 6.37 33.27
C GLU A 124 -24.93 5.27 33.71
N ASP A 125 -24.72 4.03 33.26
CA ASP A 125 -25.54 2.89 33.68
C ASP A 125 -25.35 2.52 35.16
N ALA A 126 -24.15 2.73 35.72
CA ALA A 126 -23.89 2.55 37.15
C ALA A 126 -24.50 3.67 38.03
N SER A 127 -24.88 4.79 37.42
CA SER A 127 -25.53 5.93 38.08
C SER A 127 -27.06 5.90 37.98
N LYS A 128 -27.65 4.88 37.34
CA LYS A 128 -29.09 4.61 37.28
C LYS A 128 -29.51 3.61 38.36
#